data_AF-A0A7R9LT14-F1
#
_entry.id   AF-A0A7R9LT14-F1
#
_cell.length_a   1.000
_cell.length_b   1.000
_cell.length_c   1.000
_cell.angle_alpha   90.00
_cell.angle_beta   90.00
_cell.angle_gamma   90.00
#
_symmetry.space_group_name_H-M   'P 1'
#
loop_
_entity.id
_entity.type
_entity.pdbx_description
1 polymer ?
#
loop_
_entity_poly.entity_id
_entity_poly.type
_entity_poly.pdbx_seq_one_letter_code
_entity_poly.pdbx_strand_id
1 'polypeptide(L)'
;MRAGVQSVKGLNRCKMRTFGERPTAFQLEENGEFHYIGSEVGNYMRMFRGSLYKRYPSLWRRLVSVEERKRISTIGLGPHSLATNITLLKASEVDEIFEGRDDKYK
;
A
#
# COMPACT_ATOMS: atom_id res chain seq x y z
N MET A 1 -23.86 23.18 -30.73
CA MET A 1 -23.69 21.75 -31.05
C MET A 1 -22.88 21.10 -29.93
N ARG A 2 -23.46 20.12 -29.24
CA ARG A 2 -22.82 19.35 -28.14
C ARG A 2 -22.11 18.13 -28.73
N ALA A 3 -20.85 17.93 -28.38
CA ALA A 3 -20.13 16.66 -28.50
C ALA A 3 -18.92 16.78 -27.55
N GLY A 4 -18.57 15.83 -26.69
CA GLY A 4 -19.10 14.51 -26.39
C GLY A 4 -18.18 14.00 -25.27
N VAL A 5 -18.79 13.69 -24.12
CA VAL A 5 -18.11 13.06 -23.00
C VAL A 5 -17.66 11.67 -23.44
N GLN A 6 -16.40 11.32 -23.24
CA GLN A 6 -16.00 9.92 -23.23
C GLN A 6 -15.06 9.64 -22.05
N SER A 7 -15.70 9.57 -20.88
CA SER A 7 -15.15 8.91 -19.70
C SER A 7 -15.24 7.40 -19.95
N VAL A 8 -14.14 6.79 -20.37
CA VAL A 8 -14.01 5.34 -20.44
C VAL A 8 -13.76 4.80 -19.02
N LYS A 9 -14.82 4.65 -18.23
CA LYS A 9 -14.81 3.87 -16.99
C LYS A 9 -15.65 2.62 -17.20
N GLY A 10 -14.98 1.54 -17.59
CA GLY A 10 -15.60 0.24 -17.78
C GLY A 10 -14.57 -0.87 -17.65
N LEU A 11 -13.97 -1.04 -16.47
CA LEU A 11 -13.14 -2.20 -16.18
C LEU A 11 -13.95 -3.22 -15.37
N ASN A 12 -14.55 -4.18 -16.07
CA ASN A 12 -14.97 -5.43 -15.49
C ASN A 12 -13.73 -6.28 -15.18
N ARG A 13 -13.43 -6.52 -13.90
CA ARG A 13 -12.73 -7.73 -13.42
C ARG A 13 -12.86 -7.82 -11.91
N CYS A 14 -13.18 -9.01 -11.40
CA CYS A 14 -13.08 -9.39 -9.99
C CYS A 14 -11.64 -9.28 -9.48
N LYS A 15 -11.15 -8.06 -9.31
CA LYS A 15 -9.95 -7.73 -8.54
C LYS A 15 -10.39 -6.82 -7.40
N MET A 16 -9.70 -6.88 -6.26
CA MET A 16 -10.03 -6.10 -5.07
C MET A 16 -10.37 -4.65 -5.46
N ARG A 17 -11.44 -4.09 -4.89
CA ARG A 17 -11.83 -2.70 -5.16
C ARG A 17 -10.73 -1.80 -4.60
N THR A 18 -9.79 -1.41 -5.45
CA THR A 18 -8.74 -0.47 -5.13
C THR A 18 -9.23 0.95 -5.41
N PHE A 19 -8.84 1.88 -4.55
CA PHE A 19 -9.34 3.25 -4.59
C PHE A 19 -8.18 4.24 -4.46
N GLY A 20 -8.09 5.17 -5.42
CA GLY A 20 -7.03 6.18 -5.45
C GLY A 20 -5.77 5.74 -6.20
N GLU A 21 -4.66 6.44 -5.95
CA GLU A 21 -3.35 6.11 -6.49
C GLU A 21 -2.76 4.90 -5.77
N ARG A 22 -2.16 3.99 -6.54
CA ARG A 22 -1.48 2.81 -6.00
C ARG A 22 -0.30 3.29 -5.14
N PRO A 23 -0.12 2.76 -3.91
CA PRO A 23 1.00 3.15 -3.07
C PRO A 23 2.32 2.88 -3.79
N THR A 24 3.31 3.74 -3.54
CA THR A 24 4.66 3.58 -4.10
C THR A 24 5.47 2.64 -3.21
N ALA A 25 6.01 1.58 -3.80
CA ALA A 25 6.99 0.74 -3.13
C ALA A 25 8.31 1.48 -3.04
N PHE A 26 9.00 1.36 -1.92
CA PHE A 26 10.31 1.96 -1.72
C PHE A 26 11.28 0.96 -1.12
N GLN A 27 12.56 1.15 -1.41
CA GLN A 27 13.64 0.41 -0.78
C GLN A 27 14.17 1.24 0.39
N LEU A 28 14.32 0.59 1.54
CA LEU A 28 14.95 1.19 2.73
C LEU A 28 16.47 1.09 2.67
N GLU A 29 16.96 0.00 2.10
CA GLU A 29 18.36 -0.32 1.93
C GLU A 29 18.69 -0.42 0.44
N GLU A 30 19.90 -0.01 0.06
CA GLU A 30 20.33 0.15 -1.34
C GLU A 30 20.31 -1.16 -2.15
N ASN A 31 20.31 -2.31 -1.46
CA ASN A 31 20.14 -3.63 -2.06
C ASN A 31 19.07 -4.47 -1.32
N GLY A 32 18.14 -3.78 -0.66
CA GLY A 32 17.13 -4.37 0.20
C GLY A 32 15.85 -4.76 -0.52
N GLU A 33 14.96 -5.41 0.22
CA GLU A 33 13.61 -5.71 -0.24
C GLU A 33 12.79 -4.41 -0.38
N PHE A 34 11.87 -4.42 -1.34
CA PHE A 34 10.87 -3.37 -1.47
C PHE A 34 9.82 -3.49 -0.36
N HIS A 35 9.43 -2.34 0.18
CA HIS A 35 8.43 -2.23 1.22
C HIS A 35 7.37 -1.20 0.86
N TYR A 36 6.17 -1.37 1.39
CA TYR A 36 5.09 -0.38 1.33
C TYR A 36 4.79 0.18 2.72
N ILE A 37 4.25 1.40 2.75
CA ILE A 37 3.69 1.99 3.97
C ILE A 37 2.31 1.36 4.22
N GLY A 38 2.13 0.67 5.36
CA GLY A 38 0.88 -0.01 5.70
C GLY A 38 -0.33 0.93 5.75
N SER A 39 -0.14 2.19 6.15
CA SER A 39 -1.18 3.22 6.12
C SER A 39 -1.63 3.58 4.69
N GLU A 40 -0.70 3.64 3.73
CA GLU A 40 -1.00 3.89 2.32
C GLU A 40 -1.72 2.71 1.68
N VAL A 41 -1.26 1.49 1.95
CA VAL A 41 -1.92 0.26 1.50
C VAL A 41 -3.33 0.16 2.07
N GLY A 42 -3.49 0.42 3.38
CA GLY A 42 -4.79 0.49 4.02
C GLY A 42 -5.70 1.55 3.41
N ASN A 43 -5.17 2.73 3.10
CA ASN A 43 -5.91 3.80 2.42
C ASN A 43 -6.38 3.36 1.02
N TYR A 44 -5.48 2.79 0.23
CA TYR A 44 -5.75 2.30 -1.13
C TYR A 44 -6.81 1.20 -1.17
N MET A 45 -6.82 0.31 -0.17
CA MET A 45 -7.81 -0.77 -0.06
C MET A 45 -9.06 -0.36 0.71
N ARG A 46 -9.12 0.89 1.20
CA ARG A 46 -10.11 1.39 2.19
C ARG A 46 -10.25 0.52 3.44
N MET A 47 -9.17 -0.14 3.82
CA MET A 47 -9.06 -0.97 5.01
C MET A 47 -8.40 -0.15 6.14
N PHE A 48 -9.23 0.58 6.88
CA PHE A 48 -8.79 1.45 7.97
C PHE A 48 -8.92 0.77 9.35
N ARG A 49 -8.28 1.38 10.36
CA ARG A 49 -8.38 0.95 11.77
C ARG A 49 -7.98 -0.50 12.03
N GLY A 50 -6.95 -0.94 11.31
CA GLY A 50 -6.40 -2.28 11.47
C GLY A 50 -7.27 -3.40 10.92
N SER A 51 -8.32 -3.08 10.14
CA SER A 51 -9.08 -4.11 9.42
C SER A 51 -8.18 -4.89 8.45
N LEU A 52 -7.16 -4.25 7.87
CA LEU A 52 -6.14 -4.91 7.04
C LEU A 52 -5.42 -6.01 7.84
N TYR A 53 -4.96 -5.70 9.05
CA TYR A 53 -4.26 -6.66 9.90
C TYR A 53 -5.18 -7.72 10.51
N LYS A 54 -6.46 -7.40 10.72
CA LYS A 54 -7.46 -8.39 11.15
C LYS A 54 -7.83 -9.36 10.03
N ARG A 55 -7.88 -8.86 8.79
CA ARG A 55 -8.16 -9.66 7.60
C ARG A 55 -6.97 -10.53 7.24
N TYR A 56 -5.75 -10.05 7.51
CA TYR A 56 -4.51 -10.73 7.18
C TYR A 56 -3.58 -10.84 8.39
N PRO A 57 -3.83 -11.78 9.31
CA PRO A 57 -3.00 -11.96 10.51
C PRO A 57 -1.59 -12.47 10.17
N SER A 58 -1.45 -13.23 9.08
CA SER A 58 -0.17 -13.79 8.62
C SER A 58 0.65 -12.82 7.78
N LEU A 59 0.15 -11.60 7.55
CA LEU A 59 0.86 -10.58 6.78
C LEU A 59 2.06 -10.05 7.56
N TRP A 60 3.21 -9.98 6.91
CA TRP A 60 4.40 -9.39 7.50
C TRP A 60 4.19 -7.91 7.73
N ARG A 61 4.49 -7.48 8.96
CA ARG A 61 4.47 -6.07 9.35
C ARG A 61 5.58 -5.78 10.33
N ARG A 62 6.29 -4.67 10.12
CA ARG A 62 7.33 -4.19 11.03
C ARG A 62 7.18 -2.70 11.26
N LEU A 63 7.40 -2.25 12.50
CA LEU A 63 7.53 -0.83 12.78
C LEU A 63 8.87 -0.31 12.24
N VAL A 64 8.83 0.86 11.61
CA VAL A 64 10.01 1.54 11.10
C VAL A 64 10.83 2.11 12.27
N SER A 65 12.15 1.88 12.25
CA SER A 65 13.07 2.52 13.20
C SER A 65 13.24 4.02 12.94
N VAL A 66 13.75 4.77 13.92
CA VAL A 66 13.94 6.24 13.78
C VAL A 66 14.87 6.58 12.61
N GLU A 67 15.90 5.78 12.37
CA GLU A 67 16.86 5.96 11.27
C GLU A 67 16.20 5.73 9.90
N GLU A 68 15.46 4.63 9.76
CA GLU A 68 14.72 4.31 8.55
C GLU A 68 13.65 5.37 8.24
N ARG A 69 12.97 5.89 9.26
CA ARG A 69 12.02 6.98 9.12
C ARG A 69 12.66 8.21 8.49
N LYS A 70 13.88 8.58 8.88
CA LYS A 70 14.60 9.70 8.26
C LYS A 70 14.79 9.45 6.77
N ARG A 71 15.12 8.22 6.34
CA ARG A 71 15.20 7.87 4.91
C ARG A 71 13.86 8.03 4.21
N ILE A 72 12.76 7.51 4.78
CA ILE A 72 11.40 7.65 4.23
C ILE A 72 11.02 9.14 4.07
N SER A 73 11.34 9.96 5.07
CA SER A 73 11.14 11.41 5.01
C SER A 73 11.99 12.07 3.92
N THR A 74 13.24 11.64 3.73
CA THR A 74 14.12 12.15 2.65
C THR A 74 13.64 11.74 1.26
N ILE A 75 13.10 10.52 1.09
CA ILE A 75 12.55 10.05 -0.19
C ILE A 75 11.30 10.84 -0.58
N GLY A 76 10.64 11.50 0.38
CA GLY A 76 9.49 12.35 0.09
C GLY A 76 8.23 11.55 -0.25
N LEU A 77 8.00 10.42 0.42
CA LEU A 77 6.86 9.51 0.21
C LEU A 77 5.53 10.06 0.75
N GLY A 78 5.27 11.35 0.55
CA GLY A 78 4.04 12.03 0.94
C GLY A 78 3.88 12.28 2.45
N PRO A 79 2.72 12.81 2.88
CA PRO A 79 2.47 13.20 4.27
C PRO A 79 2.47 12.02 5.25
N HIS A 80 2.31 10.79 4.75
CA HIS A 80 2.37 9.57 5.56
C HIS A 80 3.80 9.24 6.03
N SER A 81 4.83 9.81 5.39
CA SER A 81 6.22 9.76 5.87
C SER A 81 6.45 10.57 7.16
N LEU A 82 5.54 11.49 7.51
CA LEU A 82 5.60 12.31 8.72
C LEU A 82 4.93 11.64 9.93
N ALA A 83 4.24 10.52 9.73
CA ALA A 83 3.47 9.85 10.78
C ALA A 83 4.39 9.24 11.85
N THR A 84 4.12 9.48 13.14
CA THR A 84 4.98 9.02 14.26
C THR A 84 5.14 7.50 14.33
N ASN A 85 4.18 6.71 13.85
CA ASN A 85 4.27 5.25 13.81
C ASN A 85 4.04 4.74 12.39
N ILE A 86 5.13 4.59 11.63
CA ILE A 86 5.08 4.01 10.28
C ILE A 86 5.23 2.50 10.41
N THR A 87 4.32 1.76 9.78
CA THR A 87 4.40 0.30 9.66
C THR A 87 4.76 -0.03 8.22
N LEU A 88 5.75 -0.90 8.04
CA LEU A 88 6.16 -1.44 6.75
C LEU A 88 5.44 -2.74 6.49
N LEU A 89 5.10 -2.95 5.23
CA LEU A 89 4.64 -4.21 4.69
C LEU A 89 5.61 -4.65 3.59
N LYS A 90 5.87 -5.96 3.47
CA LYS A 90 6.68 -6.47 2.37
C LYS A 90 5.98 -6.26 1.04
N ALA A 91 6.70 -5.73 0.05
CA ALA A 91 6.10 -5.45 -1.24
C ALA A 91 5.60 -6.70 -1.96
N SER A 92 6.35 -7.81 -1.86
CA SER A 92 5.94 -9.08 -2.46
C SER A 92 4.58 -9.54 -1.94
N GLU A 93 4.34 -9.48 -0.63
CA GLU A 93 3.08 -9.92 -0.04
C GLU A 93 1.91 -9.01 -0.41
N VAL A 94 2.14 -7.69 -0.39
CA VAL A 94 1.13 -6.70 -0.77
C VAL A 94 0.78 -6.81 -2.26
N ASP A 95 1.76 -7.07 -3.13
CA ASP A 95 1.52 -7.28 -4.55
C ASP A 95 0.65 -8.52 -4.78
N GLU A 96 0.96 -9.64 -4.10
CA GLU A 96 0.13 -10.84 -4.14
C GLU A 96 -1.30 -10.58 -3.67
N ILE A 97 -1.48 -9.75 -2.63
CA ILE A 97 -2.81 -9.31 -2.20
C ILE A 97 -3.50 -8.52 -3.33
N PHE A 98 -2.82 -7.55 -3.94
CA PHE A 98 -3.38 -6.78 -5.05
C PHE A 98 -3.71 -7.64 -6.29
N GLU A 99 -2.97 -8.73 -6.52
CA GLU A 99 -3.26 -9.71 -7.55
C GLU A 99 -4.47 -10.61 -7.21
N GLY A 100 -4.88 -10.66 -5.95
CA GLY A 100 -5.95 -11.53 -5.45
C GLY A 100 -5.47 -12.91 -4.97
N ARG A 101 -4.17 -13.07 -4.72
CA ARG A 101 -3.55 -14.26 -4.10
C ARG A 101 -3.40 -14.08 -2.58
N ASP A 102 -4.42 -13.52 -1.93
CA ASP A 102 -4.38 -13.17 -0.52
C ASP A 102 -4.77 -14.33 0.42
N ASP A 103 -5.14 -15.49 -0.13
CA ASP A 103 -5.68 -16.64 0.61
C ASP A 103 -4.75 -17.15 1.72
N LYS A 104 -3.44 -17.19 1.43
CA LYS A 104 -2.40 -17.62 2.38
C LYS A 104 -2.15 -16.63 3.51
N TYR A 105 -2.64 -15.39 3.39
CA TYR A 105 -2.45 -14.35 4.39
C TYR A 105 -3.65 -14.18 5.32
N LYS A 106 -4.82 -14.68 4.91
CA LYS A 106 -6.09 -14.59 5.64
C LYS A 106 -6.11 -15.43 6.92
#